data_AF-K4AE58-F1
#
_entry.id   AF-K4AE58-F1
#
_cell.length_a   1.000
_cell.length_b   1.000
_cell.length_c   1.000
_cell.angle_alpha   90.00
_cell.angle_beta   90.00
_cell.angle_gamma   90.00
#
_symmetry.space_group_name_H-M   'P 1'
#
loop_
_entity.id
_entity.type
_entity.pdbx_description
1 polymer ?
#
loop_
_entity_poly.entity_id
_entity_poly.type
_entity_poly.pdbx_seq_one_letter_code
_entity_poly.pdbx_strand_id
1 'polypeptide(L)'
;MACRVRLKHLSIVQWILMSSRPSHRCDRRQLRPAAGEAPAPLSPTSTPTAAAKPSAPELAAAMRPLDEKETTQVFEKLFKFTGPNLKHLLERPAVEGPDPEPGRYCLRLHKNRVYYASESLVRRATAVARPRLAAVGTPIGKFTHHGSFHLTVHALDLLAAHARRRVWLKPDTERSFLFGNSVPKSSLARITENTKAGDGVVVMSMADVPLGFGVAARSAQDCRKADTNAVVVLHQSDAGEYLRKEEELM
;
A
#
# COMPACT_ATOMS: atom_id res chain seq x y z
N MET A 1 -39.41 -27.87 -13.61
CA MET A 1 -38.40 -27.35 -14.55
C MET A 1 -38.40 -25.83 -14.47
N ALA A 2 -37.24 -25.26 -14.07
CA ALA A 2 -36.75 -23.91 -14.29
C ALA A 2 -37.68 -22.70 -14.08
N CYS A 3 -37.49 -22.00 -12.95
CA CYS A 3 -37.73 -20.55 -12.89
C CYS A 3 -36.38 -19.82 -12.81
N ARG A 4 -36.13 -18.98 -13.82
CA ARG A 4 -34.92 -18.22 -14.10
C ARG A 4 -34.71 -17.08 -13.10
N VAL A 5 -33.45 -16.92 -12.69
CA VAL A 5 -32.66 -15.66 -12.72
C VAL A 5 -33.36 -14.39 -12.26
N ARG A 6 -33.07 -13.96 -11.03
CA ARG A 6 -32.93 -12.55 -10.63
C ARG A 6 -32.46 -12.48 -9.18
N LEU A 7 -31.26 -11.94 -8.93
CA LEU A 7 -30.87 -11.19 -7.72
C LEU A 7 -29.38 -10.84 -7.92
N LYS A 8 -29.08 -9.76 -8.66
CA LYS A 8 -28.84 -8.40 -8.15
C LYS A 8 -27.79 -8.35 -7.02
N HIS A 9 -26.60 -7.89 -7.40
CA HIS A 9 -25.82 -6.86 -6.71
C HIS A 9 -26.04 -6.76 -5.20
N LEU A 10 -25.21 -7.46 -4.43
CA LEU A 10 -25.01 -7.21 -3.01
C LEU A 10 -23.58 -6.71 -2.85
N SER A 11 -23.47 -5.47 -2.34
CA SER A 11 -22.21 -4.76 -2.18
C SER A 11 -21.38 -5.42 -1.07
N ILE A 12 -20.06 -5.32 -1.22
CA ILE A 12 -19.03 -5.75 -0.26
C ILE A 12 -19.28 -5.25 1.18
N VAL A 13 -20.02 -4.15 1.33
CA VAL A 13 -20.35 -3.54 2.64
C VAL A 13 -21.22 -4.47 3.50
N GLN A 14 -22.08 -5.29 2.89
CA GLN A 14 -23.00 -6.14 3.64
C GLN A 14 -22.34 -7.42 4.18
N TRP A 15 -21.18 -7.80 3.63
CA TRP A 15 -20.42 -8.96 4.11
C TRP A 15 -19.61 -8.64 5.38
N ILE A 16 -19.14 -7.40 5.52
CA ILE A 16 -18.39 -6.92 6.69
C ILE A 16 -19.28 -6.86 7.95
N LEU A 17 -20.57 -6.54 7.79
CA LEU A 17 -21.51 -6.48 8.92
C LEU A 17 -21.95 -7.86 9.45
N MET A 18 -21.83 -8.93 8.65
CA MET A 18 -22.28 -10.28 9.05
C MET A 18 -21.20 -11.14 9.71
N SER A 19 -19.92 -10.76 9.63
CA SER A 19 -18.82 -11.49 10.27
C SER A 19 -18.58 -11.13 11.74
N SER A 20 -19.24 -10.10 12.26
CA SER A 20 -19.12 -9.65 13.65
C SER A 20 -20.30 -10.14 14.49
N ARG A 21 -20.36 -11.46 14.74
CA ARG A 21 -21.18 -12.04 15.83
C ARG A 21 -20.27 -12.88 16.73
N PRO A 22 -20.07 -12.50 18.01
CA PRO A 22 -19.45 -13.39 18.98
C PRO A 22 -20.51 -14.35 19.54
N SER A 23 -20.29 -15.66 19.36
CA SER A 23 -21.12 -16.72 19.94
C SER A 23 -20.57 -17.17 21.31
N HIS A 24 -21.26 -16.73 22.36
CA HIS A 24 -21.66 -17.42 23.60
C HIS A 24 -20.69 -18.15 24.55
N ARG A 25 -20.94 -17.82 25.85
CA ARG A 25 -21.04 -18.65 27.07
C ARG A 25 -19.77 -19.09 27.81
N CYS A 26 -19.61 -18.55 29.02
CA CYS A 26 -19.30 -19.37 30.21
C CYS A 26 -19.85 -18.70 31.49
N ASP A 27 -19.94 -19.47 32.56
CA ASP A 27 -21.08 -19.54 33.47
C ASP A 27 -21.33 -18.40 34.47
N ARG A 28 -22.63 -18.22 34.69
CA ARG A 28 -23.25 -17.50 35.81
C ARG A 28 -23.33 -18.47 37.00
N ARG A 29 -22.42 -18.37 37.97
CA ARG A 29 -22.69 -18.85 39.34
C ARG A 29 -22.71 -17.68 40.31
N GLN A 30 -23.84 -17.63 40.99
CA GLN A 30 -24.21 -16.73 42.08
C GLN A 30 -23.21 -16.83 43.23
N LEU A 31 -22.92 -15.70 43.87
CA LEU A 31 -22.93 -15.55 45.33
C LEU A 31 -23.08 -14.05 45.67
N ARG A 32 -23.91 -13.78 46.68
CA ARG A 32 -24.46 -12.50 47.14
C ARG A 32 -23.50 -11.76 48.11
N PRO A 33 -23.83 -10.51 48.56
CA PRO A 33 -22.87 -9.47 48.95
C PRO A 33 -22.66 -9.31 50.47
N ALA A 34 -21.62 -8.56 50.84
CA ALA A 34 -21.45 -7.86 52.13
C ALA A 34 -20.74 -6.51 51.80
N ALA A 35 -21.40 -5.36 51.90
CA ALA A 35 -21.63 -4.53 53.09
C ALA A 35 -20.41 -3.65 53.47
N GLY A 36 -20.64 -2.33 53.54
CA GLY A 36 -19.76 -1.28 54.08
C GLY A 36 -18.88 -0.59 53.02
N GLU A 37 -18.77 0.72 52.88
CA GLU A 37 -19.31 1.87 53.61
C GLU A 37 -19.00 3.11 52.76
N ALA A 38 -19.94 4.05 52.64
CA ALA A 38 -19.70 5.40 52.11
C ALA A 38 -19.51 6.37 53.27
N PRO A 39 -18.79 7.49 53.10
CA PRO A 39 -19.55 8.71 52.81
C PRO A 39 -18.89 9.68 51.81
N ALA A 40 -19.75 10.50 51.20
CA ALA A 40 -19.45 11.70 50.40
C ALA A 40 -19.70 12.97 51.26
N PRO A 41 -19.78 14.21 50.73
CA PRO A 41 -19.07 14.88 49.63
C PRO A 41 -18.49 16.25 50.09
N LEU A 42 -17.56 16.86 49.34
CA LEU A 42 -17.37 18.32 49.32
C LEU A 42 -17.04 18.79 47.90
N SER A 43 -17.71 19.85 47.46
CA SER A 43 -17.54 20.62 46.22
C SER A 43 -18.03 22.05 46.51
N PRO A 44 -17.99 23.04 45.59
CA PRO A 44 -17.04 23.39 44.53
C PRO A 44 -16.68 24.90 44.55
N THR A 45 -15.56 25.33 43.97
CA THR A 45 -15.47 26.72 43.49
C THR A 45 -14.55 26.91 42.28
N SER A 46 -15.18 27.37 41.19
CA SER A 46 -14.73 28.32 40.13
C SER A 46 -13.37 28.10 39.45
N THR A 47 -13.19 28.13 38.13
CA THR A 47 -13.99 28.48 36.94
C THR A 47 -13.14 28.07 35.72
N PRO A 48 -13.68 28.07 34.50
CA PRO A 48 -13.23 27.21 33.41
C PRO A 48 -12.04 27.81 32.65
N THR A 49 -10.88 27.16 32.72
CA THR A 49 -9.90 27.31 31.64
C THR A 49 -10.34 26.38 30.53
N ALA A 50 -10.78 27.01 29.44
CA ALA A 50 -11.23 26.40 28.21
C ALA A 50 -10.49 25.09 27.88
N ALA A 51 -11.27 24.05 27.65
CA ALA A 51 -10.85 22.88 26.88
C ALA A 51 -10.46 23.37 25.48
N ALA A 52 -9.21 23.80 25.35
CA ALA A 52 -8.56 23.94 24.07
C ALA A 52 -8.45 22.51 23.52
N LYS A 53 -9.32 22.18 22.56
CA LYS A 53 -9.03 21.14 21.58
C LYS A 53 -7.57 21.35 21.15
N PRO A 54 -6.67 20.37 21.25
CA PRO A 54 -5.44 20.46 20.49
C PRO A 54 -5.87 20.44 19.02
N SER A 55 -5.77 21.61 18.40
CA SER A 55 -5.83 21.79 16.97
C SER A 55 -4.83 20.82 16.34
N ALA A 56 -5.31 19.91 15.50
CA ALA A 56 -4.45 19.18 14.56
C ALA A 56 -3.52 20.21 13.88
N PRO A 57 -2.19 20.03 13.92
CA PRO A 57 -1.53 18.80 13.46
C PRO A 57 -0.30 18.41 14.32
N GLU A 58 -0.47 17.71 15.43
CA GLU A 58 0.66 17.18 16.22
C GLU A 58 0.62 15.64 16.39
N LEU A 59 -0.16 14.96 15.54
CA LEU A 59 -0.40 13.51 15.60
C LEU A 59 0.08 12.74 14.35
N ALA A 60 0.92 13.34 13.50
CA ALA A 60 1.28 12.77 12.19
C ALA A 60 2.38 11.66 12.24
N ALA A 61 2.97 11.37 13.40
CA ALA A 61 4.17 10.53 13.50
C ALA A 61 3.98 9.25 14.34
N ALA A 62 2.80 8.63 14.28
CA ALA A 62 2.56 7.33 14.92
C ALA A 62 2.41 6.26 13.84
N MET A 63 2.86 5.03 14.10
CA MET A 63 2.54 3.83 13.33
C MET A 63 1.02 3.61 13.37
N ARG A 64 0.32 4.31 12.48
CA ARG A 64 -1.13 4.37 12.43
C ARG A 64 -1.64 3.51 11.28
N PRO A 65 -2.85 2.94 11.41
CA PRO A 65 -3.56 2.45 10.23
C PRO A 65 -3.80 3.62 9.26
N LEU A 66 -3.87 3.32 7.96
CA LEU A 66 -4.18 4.32 6.93
C LEU A 66 -5.64 4.77 7.05
N ASP A 67 -5.89 6.03 6.70
CA ASP A 67 -7.25 6.52 6.56
C ASP A 67 -7.90 5.99 5.27
N GLU A 68 -9.23 6.06 5.17
CA GLU A 68 -9.97 5.59 3.99
C GLU A 68 -9.55 6.33 2.70
N LYS A 69 -9.30 7.65 2.80
CA LYS A 69 -8.86 8.49 1.68
C LYS A 69 -7.46 8.08 1.19
N GLU A 70 -6.53 7.92 2.12
CA GLU A 70 -5.15 7.51 1.84
C GLU A 70 -5.10 6.11 1.23
N THR A 71 -5.89 5.20 1.80
CA THR A 71 -6.03 3.82 1.35
C THR A 71 -6.52 3.76 -0.10
N THR A 72 -7.51 4.57 -0.44
CA THR A 72 -8.04 4.65 -1.81
C THR A 72 -6.96 5.11 -2.79
N GLN A 73 -6.19 6.15 -2.45
CA GLN A 73 -5.11 6.64 -3.32
C GLN A 73 -3.99 5.60 -3.54
N VAL A 74 -3.60 4.88 -2.47
CA VAL A 74 -2.60 3.81 -2.56
C VAL A 74 -3.10 2.70 -3.48
N PHE A 75 -4.34 2.27 -3.29
CA PHE A 75 -4.93 1.20 -4.11
C PHE A 75 -5.16 1.62 -5.56
N GLU A 76 -5.55 2.87 -5.83
CA GLU A 76 -5.66 3.38 -7.20
C GLU A 76 -4.31 3.31 -7.93
N LYS A 77 -3.22 3.67 -7.25
CA LYS A 77 -1.87 3.61 -7.83
C LYS A 77 -1.42 2.15 -8.04
N LEU A 78 -1.62 1.27 -7.06
CA LEU A 78 -1.27 -0.16 -7.20
C LEU A 78 -2.11 -0.86 -8.28
N PHE A 79 -3.39 -0.50 -8.40
CA PHE A 79 -4.29 -1.06 -9.41
C PHE A 79 -3.85 -0.71 -10.83
N LYS A 80 -3.19 0.44 -11.03
CA LYS A 80 -2.58 0.80 -12.34
C LYS A 80 -1.45 -0.14 -12.76
N PHE A 81 -0.82 -0.90 -11.88
CA PHE A 81 0.25 -1.85 -12.23
C PHE A 81 -0.24 -3.30 -12.22
N THR A 82 -0.96 -3.67 -11.15
CA THR A 82 -1.34 -5.06 -10.85
C THR A 82 -2.71 -5.43 -11.41
N GLY A 83 -3.61 -4.45 -11.56
CA GLY A 83 -5.01 -4.68 -11.92
C GLY A 83 -5.72 -5.61 -10.93
N PRO A 84 -6.41 -6.69 -11.38
CA PRO A 84 -7.19 -7.56 -10.50
C PRO A 84 -6.34 -8.44 -9.56
N ASN A 85 -5.03 -8.59 -9.83
CA ASN A 85 -4.15 -9.47 -9.05
C ASN A 85 -3.77 -8.89 -7.67
N LEU A 86 -4.28 -7.70 -7.33
CA LEU A 86 -4.01 -7.02 -6.06
C LEU A 86 -4.46 -7.86 -4.85
N LYS A 87 -5.50 -8.67 -5.00
CA LYS A 87 -5.99 -9.55 -3.92
C LYS A 87 -4.91 -10.50 -3.42
N HIS A 88 -4.10 -11.03 -4.34
CA HIS A 88 -3.01 -11.93 -4.00
C HIS A 88 -1.93 -11.26 -3.16
N LEU A 89 -1.75 -9.93 -3.24
CA LEU A 89 -0.81 -9.21 -2.37
C LEU A 89 -1.32 -9.10 -0.94
N LEU A 90 -2.63 -9.02 -0.70
CA LEU A 90 -3.18 -8.89 0.65
C LEU A 90 -3.48 -10.23 1.30
N GLU A 91 -3.90 -11.21 0.52
CA GLU A 91 -4.28 -12.56 0.98
C GLU A 91 -3.09 -13.52 1.07
N ARG A 92 -1.88 -13.08 0.63
CA ARG A 92 -0.67 -13.89 0.78
C ARG A 92 -0.44 -14.18 2.27
N PRO A 93 -0.34 -15.46 2.68
CA PRO A 93 0.03 -15.78 4.06
C PRO A 93 1.46 -15.29 4.31
N ALA A 94 1.63 -14.45 5.32
CA ALA A 94 2.94 -13.99 5.73
C ALA A 94 3.63 -15.13 6.50
N VAL A 95 4.67 -15.71 5.90
CA VAL A 95 5.56 -16.69 6.54
C VAL A 95 6.65 -15.97 7.37
N GLU A 96 6.74 -14.65 7.25
CA GLU A 96 7.71 -13.82 7.95
C GLU A 96 7.25 -13.52 9.39
N GLY A 97 7.45 -14.49 10.27
CA GLY A 97 7.24 -14.37 11.70
C GLY A 97 7.61 -15.66 12.46
N PRO A 98 7.98 -15.57 13.74
CA PRO A 98 8.18 -16.73 14.62
C PRO A 98 6.84 -17.34 15.10
N ASP A 99 5.72 -16.68 14.79
CA ASP A 99 4.39 -17.11 15.19
C ASP A 99 3.92 -18.26 14.28
N PRO A 100 3.36 -19.36 14.84
CA PRO A 100 2.96 -20.53 14.06
C PRO A 100 1.71 -20.33 13.20
N GLU A 101 0.98 -19.23 13.40
CA GLU A 101 -0.19 -18.88 12.59
C GLU A 101 0.20 -17.99 11.40
N PRO A 102 -0.21 -18.32 10.16
CA PRO A 102 0.05 -17.49 9.00
C PRO A 102 -0.67 -16.14 9.15
N GLY A 103 0.10 -15.10 9.44
CA GLY A 103 -0.40 -13.74 9.56
C GLY A 103 -0.84 -13.16 8.21
N ARG A 104 -1.66 -12.10 8.26
CA ARG A 104 -2.01 -11.29 7.08
C ARG A 104 -1.04 -10.11 6.94
N TYR A 105 -0.87 -9.63 5.71
CA TYR A 105 -0.16 -8.38 5.48
C TYR A 105 -1.09 -7.19 5.73
N CYS A 106 -0.55 -6.17 6.39
CA CYS A 106 -1.23 -4.91 6.70
C CYS A 106 -0.42 -3.73 6.17
N LEU A 107 -1.15 -2.69 5.75
CA LEU A 107 -0.55 -1.40 5.42
C LEU A 107 -0.54 -0.52 6.66
N ARG A 108 0.63 0.05 6.97
CA ARG A 108 0.81 1.01 8.07
C ARG A 108 1.49 2.27 7.56
N LEU A 109 1.14 3.40 8.15
CA LEU A 109 1.75 4.69 7.83
C LEU A 109 2.68 5.10 8.97
N HIS A 110 3.91 5.48 8.61
CA HIS A 110 4.89 6.05 9.53
C HIS A 110 5.73 7.11 8.82
N LYS A 111 5.89 8.29 9.41
CA LYS A 111 6.65 9.44 8.83
C LYS A 111 6.27 9.72 7.37
N ASN A 112 4.97 9.74 7.04
CA ASN A 112 4.42 9.91 5.68
C ASN A 112 4.83 8.84 4.65
N ARG A 113 5.42 7.73 5.09
CA ARG A 113 5.70 6.56 4.25
C ARG A 113 4.73 5.44 4.57
N VAL A 114 4.31 4.73 3.53
CA VAL A 114 3.43 3.56 3.61
C VAL A 114 4.28 2.31 3.58
N TYR A 115 4.10 1.48 4.60
CA TYR A 115 4.81 0.23 4.79
C TYR A 115 3.87 -0.96 4.60
N TYR A 116 4.38 -1.96 3.91
CA TYR A 116 3.79 -3.29 3.77
C TYR A 116 4.51 -4.24 4.71
N ALA A 117 3.81 -4.68 5.75
CA ALA A 117 4.37 -5.52 6.80
C ALA A 117 3.36 -6.57 7.26
N SER A 118 3.86 -7.69 7.79
CA SER A 118 3.00 -8.68 8.45
C SER A 118 2.43 -8.11 9.76
N GLU A 119 1.22 -8.53 10.14
CA GLU A 119 0.61 -8.10 11.38
C GLU A 119 1.50 -8.40 12.61
N SER A 120 2.18 -9.56 12.60
CA SER A 120 3.15 -9.94 13.63
C SER A 120 4.30 -8.94 13.79
N LEU A 121 4.84 -8.42 12.67
CA LEU A 121 5.89 -7.40 12.72
C LEU A 121 5.37 -6.08 13.29
N VAL A 122 4.14 -5.70 12.92
CA VAL A 122 3.51 -4.48 13.44
C VAL A 122 3.27 -4.59 14.94
N ARG A 123 2.79 -5.74 15.42
CA ARG A 123 2.58 -6.01 16.86
C ARG A 123 3.86 -5.94 17.68
N ARG A 124 5.01 -6.31 17.12
CA ARG A 124 6.32 -6.17 17.78
C ARG A 124 6.86 -4.75 17.69
N ALA A 125 6.62 -4.08 16.57
CA ALA A 125 7.09 -2.72 16.36
C ALA A 125 6.45 -1.70 17.32
N THR A 126 5.31 -2.01 17.94
CA THR A 126 4.72 -1.17 19.01
C THR A 126 5.57 -1.14 20.29
N ALA A 127 6.42 -2.14 20.52
CA ALA A 127 7.33 -2.15 21.67
C ALA A 127 8.50 -1.16 21.51
N VAL A 128 8.78 -0.69 20.29
CA VAL A 128 9.88 0.24 20.00
C VAL A 128 9.38 1.68 20.09
N ALA A 129 10.15 2.54 20.77
CA ALA A 129 9.83 3.96 20.87
C ALA A 129 9.84 4.64 19.49
N ARG A 130 8.85 5.51 19.25
CA ARG A 130 8.60 6.23 17.97
C ARG A 130 9.82 6.91 17.33
N PRO A 131 10.66 7.67 18.05
CA PRO A 131 11.82 8.30 17.44
C PRO A 131 12.90 7.29 17.02
N ARG A 132 12.96 6.12 17.69
CA ARG A 132 13.93 5.05 17.40
C ARG A 132 13.48 4.13 16.26
N LEU A 133 12.20 4.16 15.89
CA LEU A 133 11.68 3.35 14.80
C LEU A 133 11.98 4.01 13.44
N ALA A 134 12.89 3.40 12.68
CA ALA A 134 13.24 3.83 11.33
C ALA A 134 12.19 3.37 10.31
N ALA A 135 12.11 2.06 10.05
CA ALA A 135 11.22 1.44 9.06
C ALA A 135 10.67 0.09 9.56
N VAL A 136 9.57 -0.37 8.97
CA VAL A 136 8.98 -1.68 9.28
C VAL A 136 8.58 -2.37 7.98
N GLY A 137 9.15 -3.55 7.70
CA GLY A 137 8.84 -4.32 6.49
C GLY A 137 9.28 -3.60 5.21
N THR A 138 8.50 -3.76 4.14
CA THR A 138 8.80 -3.19 2.82
C THR A 138 8.08 -1.86 2.62
N PRO A 139 8.76 -0.74 2.39
CA PRO A 139 8.10 0.51 2.04
C PRO A 139 7.51 0.42 0.62
N ILE A 140 6.25 0.79 0.43
CA ILE A 140 5.60 0.85 -0.90
C ILE A 140 5.80 2.23 -1.54
N GLY A 141 5.75 3.27 -0.72
CA GLY A 141 5.79 4.64 -1.23
C GLY A 141 5.64 5.68 -0.14
N LYS A 142 5.62 6.94 -0.58
CA LYS A 142 5.50 8.11 0.28
C LYS A 142 4.34 8.99 -0.14
N PHE A 143 3.75 9.67 0.83
CA PHE A 143 2.84 10.76 0.56
C PHE A 143 3.62 12.05 0.38
N THR A 144 3.31 12.79 -0.69
CA THR A 144 3.80 14.15 -0.88
C THR A 144 3.06 15.11 0.05
N HIS A 145 3.61 16.31 0.26
CA HIS A 145 2.92 17.36 1.03
C HIS A 145 1.56 17.75 0.42
N HIS A 146 1.40 17.59 -0.90
CA HIS A 146 0.14 17.80 -1.60
C HIS A 146 -0.85 16.62 -1.45
N GLY A 147 -0.51 15.63 -0.62
CA GLY A 147 -1.37 14.47 -0.35
C GLY A 147 -1.51 13.52 -1.53
N SER A 148 -0.54 13.48 -2.45
CA SER A 148 -0.50 12.51 -3.55
C SER A 148 0.44 11.37 -3.22
N PHE A 149 0.03 10.14 -3.51
CA PHE A 149 0.88 8.95 -3.31
C PHE A 149 1.92 8.79 -4.42
N HIS A 150 3.19 8.74 -4.04
CA HIS A 150 4.33 8.47 -4.92
C HIS A 150 4.91 7.08 -4.59
N LEU A 151 5.02 6.24 -5.62
CA LEU A 151 5.50 4.86 -5.50
C LEU A 151 7.02 4.83 -5.49
N THR A 152 7.63 4.14 -4.54
CA THR A 152 9.09 3.95 -4.47
C THR A 152 9.52 2.65 -5.13
N VAL A 153 10.79 2.57 -5.51
CA VAL A 153 11.38 1.39 -6.15
C VAL A 153 11.33 0.13 -5.27
N HIS A 154 11.25 0.26 -3.96
CA HIS A 154 11.13 -0.89 -3.05
C HIS A 154 9.90 -1.78 -3.30
N ALA A 155 8.82 -1.21 -3.85
CA ALA A 155 7.64 -1.97 -4.23
C ALA A 155 7.84 -2.83 -5.49
N LEU A 156 9.00 -2.72 -6.15
CA LEU A 156 9.27 -3.34 -7.45
C LEU A 156 9.15 -4.86 -7.40
N ASP A 157 9.73 -5.52 -6.41
CA ASP A 157 9.70 -6.99 -6.34
C ASP A 157 8.28 -7.53 -6.13
N LEU A 158 7.50 -6.87 -5.26
CA LEU A 158 6.11 -7.23 -5.00
C LEU A 158 5.24 -7.04 -6.23
N LEU A 159 5.42 -5.92 -6.94
CA LEU A 159 4.62 -5.58 -8.10
C LEU A 159 5.06 -6.35 -9.35
N ALA A 160 6.36 -6.58 -9.54
CA ALA A 160 6.91 -7.33 -10.66
C ALA A 160 6.38 -8.77 -10.68
N ALA A 161 6.15 -9.41 -9.53
CA ALA A 161 5.57 -10.75 -9.47
C ALA A 161 4.13 -10.80 -10.04
N HIS A 162 3.33 -9.75 -9.81
CA HIS A 162 1.91 -9.75 -10.13
C HIS A 162 1.50 -8.80 -11.27
N ALA A 163 2.48 -8.11 -11.88
CA ALA A 163 2.27 -7.16 -12.96
C ALA A 163 1.77 -7.87 -14.23
N ARG A 164 0.64 -7.38 -14.75
CA ARG A 164 0.01 -7.85 -15.98
C ARG A 164 0.66 -7.25 -17.24
N ARG A 165 1.14 -6.01 -17.14
CA ARG A 165 1.74 -5.26 -18.26
C ARG A 165 3.21 -5.06 -18.00
N ARG A 166 4.02 -5.64 -18.86
CA ARG A 166 5.48 -5.57 -18.82
C ARG A 166 6.03 -5.06 -20.13
N VAL A 167 7.16 -4.36 -20.03
CA VAL A 167 7.91 -3.82 -21.15
C VAL A 167 9.36 -4.28 -21.00
N TRP A 168 9.92 -4.85 -22.06
CA TRP A 168 11.31 -5.27 -22.09
C TRP A 168 12.15 -4.27 -22.86
N LEU A 169 13.25 -3.84 -22.25
CA LEU A 169 14.23 -2.94 -22.85
C LEU A 169 15.37 -3.71 -23.50
N LYS A 170 15.97 -3.11 -24.53
CA LYS A 170 17.26 -3.56 -25.05
C LYS A 170 18.39 -3.19 -24.08
N PRO A 171 19.45 -4.02 -23.96
CA PRO A 171 20.55 -3.78 -23.03
C PRO A 171 21.22 -2.42 -23.19
N ASP A 172 21.32 -1.89 -24.42
CA ASP A 172 21.90 -0.57 -24.70
C ASP A 172 21.18 0.58 -23.98
N THR A 173 19.88 0.43 -23.73
CA THR A 173 19.06 1.47 -23.10
C THR A 173 18.76 1.21 -21.64
N GLU A 174 19.03 0.01 -21.12
CA GLU A 174 18.84 -0.30 -19.69
C GLU A 174 19.59 0.71 -18.81
N ARG A 175 20.83 1.02 -19.17
CA ARG A 175 21.63 2.04 -18.49
C ARG A 175 20.99 3.43 -18.55
N SER A 176 20.41 3.80 -19.69
CA SER A 176 19.74 5.10 -19.83
C SER A 176 18.51 5.20 -18.93
N PHE A 177 17.73 4.11 -18.83
CA PHE A 177 16.56 4.03 -17.96
C PHE A 177 16.96 4.14 -16.47
N LEU A 178 18.03 3.46 -16.04
CA LEU A 178 18.56 3.55 -14.67
C LEU A 178 19.12 4.93 -14.31
N PHE A 179 19.35 5.79 -15.29
CA PHE A 179 19.67 7.20 -15.05
C PHE A 179 18.43 8.10 -15.00
N GLY A 180 17.22 7.54 -15.06
CA GLY A 180 15.96 8.28 -14.99
C GLY A 180 15.49 8.84 -16.32
N ASN A 181 16.06 8.40 -17.45
CA ASN A 181 15.57 8.80 -18.77
C ASN A 181 14.33 8.01 -19.16
N SER A 182 13.46 8.66 -19.94
CA SER A 182 12.30 8.00 -20.53
C SER A 182 12.70 7.09 -21.70
N VAL A 183 11.86 6.10 -22.00
CA VAL A 183 12.17 5.08 -23.01
C VAL A 183 11.59 5.48 -24.37
N PRO A 184 12.43 5.69 -25.40
CA PRO A 184 11.97 5.87 -26.76
C PRO A 184 11.64 4.53 -27.43
N LYS A 185 10.91 4.57 -28.55
CA LYS A 185 10.54 3.38 -29.31
C LYS A 185 11.75 2.55 -29.77
N SER A 186 12.84 3.19 -30.20
CA SER A 186 14.07 2.52 -30.67
C SER A 186 14.63 1.49 -29.67
N SER A 187 14.44 1.79 -28.38
CA SER A 187 14.98 1.07 -27.24
C SER A 187 14.08 -0.06 -26.72
N LEU A 188 12.86 -0.16 -27.24
CA LEU A 188 11.93 -1.23 -26.87
C LEU A 188 12.33 -2.53 -27.57
N ALA A 189 12.38 -3.60 -26.79
CA ALA A 189 12.50 -4.96 -27.31
C ALA A 189 11.13 -5.60 -27.46
N ARG A 190 10.33 -5.63 -26.38
CA ARG A 190 9.00 -6.26 -26.35
C ARG A 190 8.03 -5.43 -25.52
N ILE A 191 6.78 -5.39 -25.95
CA ILE A 191 5.69 -4.73 -25.22
C ILE A 191 4.50 -5.69 -25.11
N THR A 192 3.84 -5.66 -23.96
CA THR A 192 2.59 -6.41 -23.78
C THR A 192 1.47 -5.75 -24.59
N GLU A 193 0.77 -6.50 -25.44
CA GLU A 193 -0.23 -5.97 -26.40
C GLU A 193 -1.44 -5.30 -25.74
N ASN A 194 -1.78 -5.69 -24.51
CA ASN A 194 -2.93 -5.16 -23.75
C ASN A 194 -2.65 -3.84 -23.02
N THR A 195 -1.61 -3.10 -23.43
CA THR A 195 -1.20 -1.84 -22.79
C THR A 195 -1.90 -0.66 -23.44
N LYS A 196 -2.65 0.12 -22.65
CA LYS A 196 -3.26 1.39 -23.07
C LYS A 196 -2.40 2.57 -22.63
N ALA A 197 -2.64 3.73 -23.21
CA ALA A 197 -2.02 4.97 -22.75
C ALA A 197 -2.47 5.31 -21.32
N GLY A 198 -1.55 5.76 -20.47
CA GLY A 198 -1.77 6.09 -19.06
C GLY A 198 -1.71 4.90 -18.10
N ASP A 199 -1.50 3.69 -18.61
CA ASP A 199 -1.35 2.49 -17.80
C ASP A 199 0.02 2.43 -17.11
N GLY A 200 0.04 1.90 -15.88
CA GLY A 200 1.28 1.54 -15.19
C GLY A 200 1.88 0.29 -15.81
N VAL A 201 3.17 0.37 -16.15
CA VAL A 201 3.96 -0.73 -16.72
C VAL A 201 5.18 -0.98 -15.84
N VAL A 202 5.53 -2.25 -15.69
CA VAL A 202 6.81 -2.65 -15.09
C VAL A 202 7.82 -2.81 -16.21
N VAL A 203 8.96 -2.15 -16.05
CA VAL A 203 10.06 -2.18 -17.01
C VAL A 203 11.02 -3.28 -16.59
N MET A 204 11.28 -4.19 -17.53
CA MET A 204 12.14 -5.35 -17.36
C MET A 204 13.34 -5.24 -18.32
N SER A 205 14.45 -5.83 -17.93
CA SER A 205 15.57 -6.15 -18.81
C SER A 205 15.21 -7.30 -19.77
N MET A 206 15.99 -7.48 -20.84
CA MET A 206 15.93 -8.71 -21.66
C MET A 206 16.12 -10.00 -20.85
N ALA A 207 16.81 -9.93 -19.71
CA ALA A 207 17.06 -11.04 -18.80
C ALA A 207 15.92 -11.30 -17.79
N ASP A 208 14.73 -10.70 -17.99
CA ASP A 208 13.59 -10.78 -17.07
C ASP A 208 13.90 -10.27 -15.64
N VAL A 209 14.87 -9.37 -15.53
CA VAL A 209 15.16 -8.63 -14.28
C VAL A 209 14.32 -7.36 -14.22
N PRO A 210 13.59 -7.09 -13.13
CA PRO A 210 12.82 -5.86 -13.01
C PRO A 210 13.74 -4.67 -12.78
N LEU A 211 13.62 -3.63 -13.61
CA LEU A 211 14.44 -2.42 -13.56
C LEU A 211 13.73 -1.26 -12.86
N GLY A 212 12.40 -1.17 -13.01
CA GLY A 212 11.63 -0.10 -12.42
C GLY A 212 10.19 0.01 -12.91
N PHE A 213 9.58 1.15 -12.61
CA PHE A 213 8.23 1.51 -12.97
C PHE A 213 8.21 2.57 -14.05
N GLY A 214 7.22 2.45 -14.93
CA GLY A 214 6.92 3.47 -15.93
C GLY A 214 5.42 3.62 -16.16
N VAL A 215 5.07 4.69 -16.85
CA VAL A 215 3.72 4.92 -17.36
C VAL A 215 3.78 4.87 -18.88
N ALA A 216 2.91 4.07 -19.49
CA ALA A 216 2.81 4.02 -20.94
C ALA A 216 2.27 5.34 -21.49
N ALA A 217 3.05 6.04 -22.30
CA ALA A 217 2.61 7.25 -22.99
C ALA A 217 1.68 6.93 -24.18
N ARG A 218 1.89 5.76 -24.81
CA ARG A 218 1.17 5.31 -26.01
C ARG A 218 0.61 3.91 -25.81
N SER A 219 -0.46 3.58 -26.53
CA SER A 219 -0.97 2.21 -26.57
C SER A 219 -0.04 1.29 -27.35
N ALA A 220 -0.10 -0.02 -27.11
CA ALA A 220 0.75 -0.99 -27.84
C ALA A 220 0.56 -0.92 -29.37
N GLN A 221 -0.65 -0.59 -29.84
CA GLN A 221 -0.96 -0.42 -31.27
C GLN A 221 -0.33 0.87 -31.81
N ASP A 222 -0.40 1.96 -31.06
CA ASP A 222 0.18 3.25 -31.45
C ASP A 222 1.71 3.21 -31.41
N CYS A 223 2.30 2.41 -30.52
CA CYS A 223 3.75 2.19 -30.49
C CYS A 223 4.27 1.61 -31.81
N ARG A 224 3.51 0.75 -32.49
CA ARG A 224 3.90 0.20 -33.79
C ARG A 224 3.94 1.27 -34.88
N LYS A 225 3.03 2.24 -34.82
CA LYS A 225 2.91 3.36 -35.79
C LYS A 225 3.77 4.57 -35.45
N ALA A 226 4.22 4.69 -34.20
CA ALA A 226 4.98 5.83 -33.71
C ALA A 226 6.37 5.96 -34.34
N ASP A 227 6.93 7.17 -34.34
CA ASP A 227 8.30 7.43 -34.77
C ASP A 227 9.33 6.73 -33.88
N THR A 228 10.51 6.45 -34.43
CA THR A 228 11.63 5.79 -33.74
C THR A 228 12.05 6.54 -32.47
N ASN A 229 11.95 7.87 -32.48
CA ASN A 229 12.32 8.73 -31.35
C ASN A 229 11.14 9.07 -30.42
N ALA A 230 9.93 8.60 -30.74
CA ALA A 230 8.77 8.87 -29.90
C ALA A 230 8.91 8.17 -28.55
N VAL A 231 8.63 8.91 -27.47
CA VAL A 231 8.62 8.36 -26.10
C VAL A 231 7.43 7.41 -25.96
N VAL A 232 7.71 6.20 -25.50
CA VAL A 232 6.71 5.15 -25.29
C VAL A 232 6.44 4.93 -23.82
N VAL A 233 7.47 4.92 -22.98
CA VAL A 233 7.33 4.77 -21.53
C VAL A 233 7.93 5.99 -20.85
N LEU A 234 7.11 6.67 -20.07
CA LEU A 234 7.54 7.72 -19.16
C LEU A 234 8.12 7.07 -17.92
N HIS A 235 9.35 7.47 -17.60
CA HIS A 235 10.01 7.05 -16.37
C HIS A 235 9.21 7.51 -15.13
N GLN A 236 9.12 6.66 -14.10
CA GLN A 236 8.59 7.05 -12.80
C GLN A 236 9.61 6.81 -11.69
N SER A 237 10.05 5.57 -11.53
CA SER A 237 11.05 5.18 -10.54
C SER A 237 11.84 3.97 -11.02
N ASP A 238 13.10 3.89 -10.63
CA ASP A 238 14.06 2.92 -11.14
C ASP A 238 15.01 2.42 -10.04
N ALA A 239 15.64 1.27 -10.28
CA ALA A 239 16.65 0.70 -9.38
C ALA A 239 17.89 1.60 -9.19
N GLY A 240 18.18 2.50 -10.12
CA GLY A 240 19.23 3.50 -9.94
C GLY A 240 18.90 4.57 -8.90
N GLU A 241 17.65 4.66 -8.42
CA GLU A 241 17.31 5.52 -7.27
C GLU A 241 18.02 5.08 -5.99
N TYR A 242 18.35 3.79 -5.85
CA TYR A 242 19.11 3.29 -4.70
C TYR A 242 20.48 3.96 -4.55
N LEU A 243 21.12 4.34 -5.65
CA LEU A 243 22.43 5.00 -5.64
C LEU A 243 22.35 6.53 -5.60
N ARG A 244 21.23 7.09 -6.07
CA ARG A 244 21.08 8.55 -6.25
C ARG A 244 20.34 9.23 -5.11
N LYS A 245 19.45 8.50 -4.44
CA LYS A 245 18.51 9.03 -3.45
C LYS A 245 18.57 8.23 -2.15
N GLU A 246 19.77 7.93 -1.68
CA GLU A 246 20.00 7.17 -0.45
C GLU A 246 19.32 7.83 0.77
N GLU A 247 19.43 9.16 0.89
CA GLU A 247 18.80 9.93 1.98
C GLU A 247 17.27 9.97 1.91
N GLU A 248 16.70 9.90 0.70
CA GLU A 248 15.25 9.93 0.51
C GLU A 248 14.62 8.55 0.75
N LEU A 249 15.42 7.48 0.64
CA LEU A 249 15.04 6.11 0.90
C LEU A 249 15.17 5.72 2.39
N MET A 250 16.21 6.19 3.08
CA MET A 250 16.42 5.99 4.54
C MET A 250 15.53 6.88 5.41
#